data_AF-A0A4Q0MLY7-F1
#
_entry.id   AF-A0A4Q0MLY7-F1
#
_cell.length_a   1.000
_cell.length_b   1.000
_cell.length_c   1.000
_cell.angle_alpha   90.00
_cell.angle_beta   90.00
_cell.angle_gamma   90.00
#
_symmetry.space_group_name_H-M   'P 1'
#
loop_
_entity.id
_entity.type
_entity.pdbx_description
1 polymer ?
#
loop_
_entity_poly.entity_id
_entity_poly.type
_entity_poly.pdbx_seq_one_letter_code
_entity_poly.pdbx_strand_id
1 'polypeptide(L)'
;MSNSRRLNSDDRDYRLSKLIAEPLPGWKPKSEKVEAFSSDTVGCGLSAVRLFDTGRGDLSFAVSLVASPIAAGMAQSLNAAPGRRIKFDGRSILIDDMGTMTLPLGRIMVTVWGPAPEEDKRALLEILDFRAIERASAPQ
;
A
#
# COMPACT_ATOMS: atom_id res chain seq x y z
N MET A 1 -6.79 -3.91 -38.65
CA MET A 1 -5.90 -3.23 -37.69
C MET A 1 -6.58 -3.27 -36.32
N SER A 2 -6.20 -4.21 -35.47
CA SER A 2 -6.79 -4.36 -34.13
C SER A 2 -5.76 -3.90 -33.10
N ASN A 3 -5.93 -2.68 -32.58
CA ASN A 3 -5.08 -2.13 -31.52
C ASN A 3 -5.57 -2.60 -30.15
N SER A 4 -5.47 -3.91 -29.91
CA SER A 4 -5.54 -4.45 -28.55
C SER A 4 -4.17 -4.32 -27.90
N ARG A 5 -3.85 -3.13 -27.35
CA ARG A 5 -2.74 -3.00 -26.39
C ARG A 5 -3.09 -3.88 -25.19
N ARG A 6 -2.49 -5.08 -25.12
CA ARG A 6 -2.30 -5.75 -23.83
C ARG A 6 -1.47 -4.78 -22.99
N LEU A 7 -2.07 -4.19 -21.95
CA LEU A 7 -1.29 -3.57 -20.87
C LEU A 7 -0.48 -4.71 -20.22
N ASN A 8 0.79 -4.83 -20.63
CA ASN A 8 1.71 -5.85 -20.12
C ASN A 8 1.79 -5.75 -18.59
N SER A 9 1.82 -6.90 -17.91
CA SER A 9 2.12 -6.99 -16.48
C SER A 9 3.35 -6.16 -16.14
N ASP A 10 4.37 -6.22 -16.99
CA ASP A 10 5.66 -5.57 -16.80
C ASP A 10 5.55 -4.05 -16.61
N ASP A 11 4.64 -3.38 -17.34
CA ASP A 11 4.41 -1.94 -17.19
C ASP A 11 3.72 -1.59 -15.86
N ARG A 12 2.90 -2.50 -15.34
CA ARG A 12 2.19 -2.31 -14.07
C ARG A 12 3.10 -2.63 -12.88
N ASP A 13 3.87 -3.70 -12.98
CA ASP A 13 4.88 -4.11 -12.01
C ASP A 13 5.93 -3.01 -11.85
N TYR A 14 6.41 -2.48 -12.99
CA TYR A 14 7.35 -1.36 -13.01
C TYR A 14 6.76 -0.08 -12.38
N ARG A 15 5.48 0.20 -12.57
CA ARG A 15 4.86 1.40 -11.98
C ARG A 15 4.66 1.27 -10.48
N LEU A 16 4.30 0.10 -9.97
CA LEU A 16 4.13 -0.11 -8.53
C LEU A 16 5.46 -0.10 -7.79
N SER A 17 6.54 -0.63 -8.37
CA SER A 17 7.86 -0.56 -7.75
C SER A 17 8.35 0.88 -7.57
N LYS A 18 7.97 1.79 -8.47
CA LYS A 18 8.24 3.24 -8.33
C LYS A 18 7.44 3.93 -7.22
N LEU A 19 6.41 3.29 -6.68
CA LEU A 19 5.62 3.82 -5.56
C LEU A 19 6.13 3.35 -4.20
N ILE A 20 7.17 2.51 -4.18
CA ILE A 20 7.79 2.06 -2.96
C ILE A 20 8.70 3.16 -2.42
N ALA A 21 8.55 3.49 -1.14
CA ALA A 21 9.40 4.48 -0.48
C ALA A 21 10.85 3.98 -0.36
N GLU A 22 11.79 4.91 -0.49
CA GLU A 22 13.18 4.67 -0.09
C GLU A 22 13.31 4.61 1.44
N PRO A 23 14.28 3.87 1.99
CA PRO A 23 14.47 3.77 3.42
C PRO A 23 14.83 5.13 4.00
N LEU A 24 14.26 5.45 5.16
CA LEU A 24 14.66 6.60 5.96
C LEU A 24 16.10 6.45 6.46
N PRO A 25 16.79 7.57 6.80
CA PRO A 25 18.12 7.50 7.39
C PRO A 25 18.17 6.57 8.61
N GLY A 26 19.09 5.61 8.58
CA GLY A 26 19.24 4.59 9.63
C GLY A 26 18.44 3.31 9.42
N TRP A 27 17.49 3.29 8.48
CA TRP A 27 16.74 2.07 8.14
C TRP A 27 17.50 1.25 7.11
N LYS A 28 17.50 -0.08 7.26
CA LYS A 28 18.14 -1.00 6.32
C LYS A 28 17.09 -1.72 5.49
N PRO A 29 17.12 -1.65 4.16
CA PRO A 29 16.24 -2.47 3.33
C PRO A 29 16.63 -3.94 3.50
N LYS A 30 15.66 -4.80 3.80
CA LYS A 30 15.84 -6.26 3.87
C LYS A 30 15.42 -6.95 2.58
N SER A 31 14.29 -6.55 2.01
CA SER A 31 13.78 -7.12 0.78
C SER A 31 12.80 -6.18 0.09
N GLU A 32 12.68 -6.35 -1.23
CA GLU A 32 11.66 -5.76 -2.07
C GLU A 32 11.11 -6.86 -2.98
N LYS A 33 9.79 -6.92 -3.11
CA LYS A 33 9.13 -7.90 -3.97
C LYS A 33 7.92 -7.26 -4.63
N VAL A 34 7.76 -7.46 -5.93
CA VAL A 34 6.50 -7.21 -6.62
C VAL A 34 5.89 -8.56 -6.95
N GLU A 35 4.66 -8.79 -6.52
CA GLU A 35 3.97 -10.05 -6.75
C GLU A 35 2.48 -9.88 -7.01
N ALA A 36 1.95 -10.71 -7.88
CA ALA A 36 0.51 -10.92 -7.96
C ALA A 36 0.05 -11.60 -6.67
N PHE A 37 -1.02 -11.09 -6.08
CA PHE A 37 -1.65 -11.71 -4.92
C PHE A 37 -3.09 -12.08 -5.24
N SER A 38 -3.60 -13.06 -4.49
CA SER A 38 -5.02 -13.38 -4.41
C SER A 38 -5.39 -13.48 -2.94
N SER A 39 -6.43 -12.77 -2.53
CA SER A 39 -6.95 -12.79 -1.17
C SER A 39 -8.47 -12.77 -1.22
N ASP A 40 -9.10 -13.49 -0.28
CA ASP A 40 -10.56 -13.55 -0.18
C ASP A 40 -11.18 -12.18 0.16
N THR A 41 -10.40 -11.28 0.75
CA THR A 41 -10.86 -9.96 1.19
C THR A 41 -10.71 -8.90 0.09
N VAL A 42 -9.61 -8.94 -0.66
CA VAL A 42 -9.25 -7.90 -1.63
C VAL A 42 -9.24 -8.39 -3.08
N GLY A 43 -9.58 -9.66 -3.30
CA GLY A 43 -9.56 -10.34 -4.60
C GLY A 43 -8.15 -10.57 -5.11
N CYS A 44 -8.02 -10.62 -6.43
CA CYS A 44 -6.73 -10.66 -7.11
C CYS A 44 -6.22 -9.26 -7.42
N GLY A 45 -4.90 -9.09 -7.33
CA GLY A 45 -4.25 -7.81 -7.56
C GLY A 45 -2.75 -7.95 -7.71
N LEU A 46 -2.08 -6.81 -7.69
CA LEU A 46 -0.63 -6.70 -7.78
C LEU A 46 -0.14 -5.89 -6.59
N SER A 47 0.81 -6.43 -5.84
CA SER A 47 1.36 -5.81 -4.64
C SER A 47 2.85 -5.61 -4.78
N ALA A 48 3.30 -4.42 -4.44
CA ALA A 48 4.69 -4.09 -4.22
C ALA A 48 4.95 -4.06 -2.72
N VAL A 49 5.74 -5.00 -2.21
CA VAL A 49 6.06 -5.17 -0.79
C VAL A 49 7.52 -4.84 -0.53
N ARG A 50 7.80 -4.07 0.51
CA ARG A 50 9.16 -3.78 1.01
C ARG A 50 9.25 -4.00 2.50
N LEU A 51 10.38 -4.56 2.93
CA LEU A 51 10.71 -4.79 4.33
C LEU A 51 11.91 -3.94 4.72
N PHE A 52 11.81 -3.26 5.86
CA PHE A 52 12.86 -2.47 6.46
C PHE A 52 13.19 -3.00 7.86
N ASP A 53 14.47 -2.95 8.22
CA ASP A 53 14.92 -2.96 9.60
C ASP A 53 15.01 -1.51 10.08
N THR A 54 14.21 -1.11 11.06
CA THR A 54 14.27 0.27 11.60
C THR A 54 15.30 0.42 12.73
N GLY A 55 15.96 -0.67 13.13
CA GLY A 55 16.76 -0.74 14.37
C GLY A 55 15.90 -0.82 15.65
N ARG A 56 14.60 -0.53 15.56
CA ARG A 56 13.61 -0.69 16.65
C ARG A 56 12.64 -1.85 16.39
N GLY A 57 12.68 -2.43 15.19
CA GLY A 57 11.88 -3.57 14.79
C GLY A 57 11.79 -3.68 13.26
N ASP A 58 11.28 -4.80 12.79
CA ASP A 58 10.97 -4.97 11.37
C ASP A 58 9.69 -4.22 11.00
N LEU A 59 9.72 -3.57 9.84
CA LEU A 59 8.59 -2.85 9.28
C LEU A 59 8.34 -3.34 7.86
N SER A 60 7.14 -3.87 7.64
CA SER A 60 6.67 -4.29 6.33
C SER A 60 5.69 -3.28 5.76
N PHE A 61 5.80 -3.03 4.46
CA PHE A 61 5.01 -2.07 3.72
C PHE A 61 4.54 -2.69 2.42
N ALA A 62 3.29 -2.49 2.05
CA ALA A 62 2.73 -2.90 0.77
C ALA A 62 1.95 -1.78 0.09
N VAL A 63 2.14 -1.67 -1.23
CA VAL A 63 1.28 -0.91 -2.14
C VAL A 63 0.56 -1.91 -3.03
N SER A 64 -0.72 -2.11 -2.76
CA SER A 64 -1.55 -3.11 -3.43
C SER A 64 -2.54 -2.46 -4.37
N LEU A 65 -2.42 -2.73 -5.67
CA LEU A 65 -3.44 -2.37 -6.66
C LEU A 65 -4.56 -3.41 -6.63
N VAL A 66 -5.78 -2.96 -6.29
CA VAL A 66 -6.98 -3.79 -6.25
C VAL A 66 -7.90 -3.53 -7.46
N ALA A 67 -8.72 -4.53 -7.80
CA ALA A 67 -9.72 -4.38 -8.86
C ALA A 67 -10.76 -3.29 -8.50
N SER A 68 -11.20 -2.52 -9.50
CA SER A 68 -12.06 -1.34 -9.28
C SER A 68 -13.39 -1.63 -8.56
N PRO A 69 -14.12 -2.71 -8.85
CA PRO A 69 -15.36 -3.02 -8.13
C PRO A 69 -15.11 -3.36 -6.65
N ILE A 70 -13.95 -3.96 -6.35
CA ILE A 70 -13.55 -4.35 -5.00
C ILE A 70 -13.13 -3.12 -4.20
N ALA A 71 -12.41 -2.17 -4.81
CA ALA A 71 -11.93 -0.96 -4.15
C ALA A 71 -13.06 -0.15 -3.47
N ALA A 72 -14.21 -0.01 -4.15
CA ALA A 72 -15.36 0.71 -3.61
C ALA A 72 -15.98 0.00 -2.39
N GLY A 73 -16.16 -1.32 -2.46
CA GLY A 73 -16.63 -2.12 -1.33
C GLY A 73 -15.64 -2.14 -0.17
N MET A 74 -14.34 -2.23 -0.47
CA MET A 74 -13.28 -2.26 0.52
C MET A 74 -13.18 -0.96 1.32
N ALA A 75 -13.36 0.20 0.68
CA ALA A 75 -13.41 1.48 1.40
C ALA A 75 -14.58 1.52 2.41
N GLN A 76 -15.74 0.97 2.05
CA GLN A 76 -16.87 0.83 2.97
C GLN A 76 -16.57 -0.17 4.09
N SER A 77 -16.00 -1.33 3.77
CA SER A 77 -15.59 -2.35 4.76
C SER A 77 -14.55 -1.79 5.74
N LEU A 78 -13.55 -1.04 5.27
CA LEU A 78 -12.55 -0.38 6.12
C LEU A 78 -13.17 0.70 7.01
N ASN A 79 -14.22 1.38 6.55
CA ASN A 79 -14.97 2.33 7.38
C ASN A 79 -15.82 1.63 8.45
N ALA A 80 -16.24 0.39 8.22
CA ALA A 80 -16.96 -0.43 9.20
C ALA A 80 -16.03 -1.28 10.09
N ALA A 81 -14.77 -1.45 9.70
CA ALA A 81 -13.82 -2.29 10.41
C ALA A 81 -13.53 -1.76 11.83
N PRO A 82 -13.38 -2.68 12.82
CA PRO A 82 -12.97 -2.31 14.16
C PRO A 82 -11.53 -1.79 14.16
N GLY A 83 -11.22 -0.87 15.08
CA GLY A 83 -9.91 -0.25 15.19
C GLY A 83 -9.98 1.24 15.47
N ARG A 84 -8.81 1.86 15.62
CA ARG A 84 -8.67 3.31 15.80
C ARG A 84 -8.45 3.97 14.44
N ARG A 85 -9.09 5.11 14.21
CA ARG A 85 -8.86 5.93 13.01
C ARG A 85 -8.03 7.14 13.35
N ILE A 86 -7.04 7.43 12.52
CA ILE A 86 -6.29 8.68 12.59
C ILE A 86 -6.43 9.46 11.29
N LYS A 87 -6.34 10.78 11.39
CA LYS A 87 -6.21 11.67 10.25
C LYS A 87 -4.73 11.91 9.98
N PHE A 88 -4.30 11.76 8.73
CA PHE A 88 -2.94 12.02 8.28
C PHE A 88 -2.97 12.63 6.89
N ASP A 89 -2.44 13.84 6.73
CA ASP A 89 -2.51 14.63 5.49
C ASP A 89 -3.93 14.64 4.87
N GLY A 90 -4.96 14.90 5.69
CA GLY A 90 -6.37 14.91 5.28
C GLY A 90 -7.02 13.53 5.07
N ARG A 91 -6.22 12.45 5.04
CA ARG A 91 -6.67 11.08 4.78
C ARG A 91 -6.98 10.33 6.06
N SER A 92 -7.85 9.33 5.98
CA SER A 92 -8.20 8.47 7.11
C SER A 92 -7.40 7.19 7.04
N ILE A 93 -6.65 6.89 8.10
CA ILE A 93 -5.91 5.63 8.25
C ILE A 93 -6.61 4.82 9.33
N LEU A 94 -6.89 3.56 9.03
CA LEU A 94 -7.35 2.58 10.00
C LEU A 94 -6.13 1.93 10.66
N ILE A 95 -6.11 1.89 11.98
CA ILE A 95 -5.14 1.16 12.80
C ILE A 95 -5.91 0.05 13.52
N ASP A 96 -5.63 -1.21 13.18
CA ASP A 96 -6.24 -2.35 13.85
C ASP A 96 -5.62 -2.62 15.23
N ASP A 97 -6.12 -3.65 15.92
CA ASP A 97 -5.65 -4.09 17.23
C ASP A 97 -4.20 -4.62 17.22
N MET A 98 -3.74 -5.12 16.07
CA MET A 98 -2.34 -5.53 15.84
C MET A 98 -1.42 -4.34 15.48
N GLY A 99 -1.96 -3.13 15.37
CA GLY A 99 -1.20 -1.94 14.99
C GLY A 99 -0.84 -1.90 13.51
N THR A 100 -1.56 -2.63 12.65
CA THR A 100 -1.48 -2.53 11.19
C THR A 100 -2.17 -1.26 10.75
N MET A 101 -1.48 -0.45 9.95
CA MET A 101 -2.05 0.74 9.33
C MET A 101 -2.53 0.43 7.93
N THR A 102 -3.79 0.71 7.64
CA THR A 102 -4.36 0.56 6.31
C THR A 102 -4.94 1.88 5.81
N LEU A 103 -4.53 2.26 4.61
CA LEU A 103 -4.92 3.51 3.95
C LEU A 103 -5.40 3.22 2.52
N PRO A 104 -6.70 3.38 2.23
CA PRO A 104 -7.22 3.30 0.88
C PRO A 104 -6.98 4.61 0.11
N LEU A 105 -6.41 4.50 -1.09
CA LEU A 105 -6.10 5.58 -2.05
C LEU A 105 -6.68 5.22 -3.42
N GLY A 106 -7.99 5.44 -3.58
CA GLY A 106 -8.71 5.05 -4.80
C GLY A 106 -8.70 3.53 -4.97
N ARG A 107 -8.03 3.04 -6.02
CA ARG A 107 -7.83 1.60 -6.30
C ARG A 107 -6.56 1.02 -5.70
N ILE A 108 -5.77 1.82 -5.01
CA ILE A 108 -4.57 1.35 -4.34
C ILE A 108 -4.84 1.30 -2.84
N MET A 109 -4.36 0.25 -2.20
CA MET A 109 -4.36 0.11 -0.76
C MET A 109 -2.91 0.12 -0.28
N VAL A 110 -2.63 1.02 0.65
CA VAL A 110 -1.35 1.05 1.35
C VAL A 110 -1.54 0.35 2.70
N THR A 111 -0.69 -0.63 2.98
CA THR A 111 -0.71 -1.36 4.25
C THR A 111 0.68 -1.33 4.88
N VAL A 112 0.76 -1.00 6.17
CA VAL A 112 2.01 -0.96 6.94
C VAL A 112 1.83 -1.81 8.20
N TRP A 113 2.70 -2.79 8.41
CA TRP A 113 2.61 -3.72 9.53
C TRP A 113 3.99 -4.13 10.03
N GLY A 114 4.02 -4.97 11.06
CA GLY A 114 5.24 -5.46 11.69
C GLY A 114 5.47 -4.91 13.10
N PRO A 115 6.49 -5.45 13.80
CA PRO A 115 6.77 -5.11 15.20
C PRO A 115 7.35 -3.71 15.42
N ALA A 116 7.78 -3.00 14.36
CA ALA A 116 8.24 -1.61 14.50
C ALA A 116 7.17 -0.70 15.16
N PRO A 117 7.59 0.27 15.98
CA PRO A 117 6.66 1.16 16.69
C PRO A 117 5.79 1.99 15.74
N GLU A 118 4.65 2.45 16.23
CA GLU A 118 3.69 3.26 15.45
C GLU A 118 4.34 4.52 14.84
N GLU A 119 5.30 5.11 15.55
CA GLU A 119 6.09 6.26 15.09
C GLU A 119 6.86 5.97 13.80
N ASP A 120 7.51 4.80 13.70
CA ASP A 120 8.24 4.40 12.49
C ASP A 120 7.25 4.20 11.34
N LYS A 121 6.12 3.54 11.60
CA LYS A 121 5.06 3.35 10.59
C LYS A 121 4.54 4.70 10.06
N ARG A 122 4.37 5.69 10.92
CA ARG A 122 3.99 7.05 10.53
C ARG A 122 5.09 7.77 9.75
N ALA A 123 6.35 7.66 10.18
CA ALA A 123 7.47 8.26 9.47
C ALA A 123 7.60 7.71 8.04
N LEU A 124 7.31 6.42 7.82
CA LEU A 124 7.22 5.88 6.46
C LEU A 124 6.09 6.56 5.66
N LEU A 125 4.91 6.73 6.25
CA LEU A 125 3.79 7.39 5.59
C LEU A 125 4.08 8.86 5.24
N GLU A 126 4.92 9.55 6.02
CA GLU A 126 5.34 10.94 5.77
C GLU A 126 6.16 11.10 4.48
N ILE A 127 6.89 10.08 4.06
CA ILE A 127 7.73 10.12 2.86
C ILE A 127 7.06 9.55 1.61
N LEU A 128 5.84 9.01 1.73
CA LEU A 128 5.09 8.51 0.58
C LEU A 128 4.54 9.66 -0.25
N ASP A 129 4.74 9.60 -1.56
CA ASP A 129 4.05 10.48 -2.50
C ASP A 129 2.63 9.97 -2.73
N PHE A 130 1.71 10.30 -1.82
CA PHE A 130 0.30 9.93 -1.95
C PHE A 130 -0.33 10.43 -3.25
N ARG A 131 0.13 11.56 -3.81
CA ARG A 131 -0.40 12.07 -5.08
C ARG A 131 0.08 11.20 -6.25
N ALA A 132 1.31 10.70 -6.24
CA ALA A 132 1.76 9.73 -7.23
C ALA A 132 0.99 8.42 -7.11
N ILE A 133 0.75 7.95 -5.88
CA ILE A 133 -0.04 6.73 -5.63
C ILE A 133 -1.49 6.91 -6.16
N GLU A 134 -2.16 7.99 -5.79
CA GLU A 134 -3.53 8.28 -6.25
C GLU A 134 -3.60 8.38 -7.78
N ARG A 135 -2.62 9.03 -8.44
CA ARG A 135 -2.54 9.11 -9.90
C ARG A 135 -2.33 7.73 -10.55
N ALA A 136 -1.56 6.86 -9.92
CA ALA A 136 -1.38 5.49 -10.41
C ALA A 136 -2.66 4.65 -10.28
N SER A 137 -3.58 5.03 -9.38
CA SER A 137 -4.85 4.34 -9.16
C SER A 137 -5.96 4.69 -10.17
N ALA A 138 -5.82 5.79 -10.93
CA ALA A 138 -6.84 6.27 -11.85
C ALA A 138 -7.02 5.33 -13.06
N PRO A 139 -8.27 5.02 -13.48
CA PRO A 139 -8.51 4.31 -14.74
C PRO A 139 -8.03 5.17 -15.92
N GLN A 140 -7.35 4.54 -16.89
CA GLN A 140 -7.02 5.14 -18.19
C GLN A 140 -8.18 5.00 -19.16
#